data_AF-A0A9P6W9Z5-F1
#
_entry.id   AF-A0A9P6W9Z5-F1
#
_cell.length_a   1.000
_cell.length_b   1.000
_cell.length_c   1.000
_cell.angle_alpha   90.00
_cell.angle_beta   90.00
_cell.angle_gamma   90.00
#
_symmetry.space_group_name_H-M   'P 1'
#
loop_
_entity.id
_entity.type
_entity.pdbx_description
1 polymer ?
#
loop_
_entity_poly.entity_id
_entity_poly.type
_entity_poly.pdbx_seq_one_letter_code
_entity_poly.pdbx_strand_id
1 'polypeptide(L)'
;MWSFFGGSSTNGKNQELPKKAIVELREHINLLNKKQSHLQTQLITQENEARRFLSLGNKTLAKNSLKKKKIYENQLTKLDGQIDSLEQQLFSIESANLNLETLRAMKQGSKAMKAIHTGMDIDKVDETMDDIREQVELGEEISDAISRPMYSGMNEVDEDELDEELDMLAQEETAQNIENIPNERVSQIPSERVSELPNVPIDKIQDNTSKQNNQPASVTEDEEDEDERALRELQAEMGL
;
A
#
# COMPACT_ATOMS: atom_id res chain seq x y z
N MET A 1 -32.37 39.34 -25.85
CA MET A 1 -32.84 38.31 -24.93
C MET A 1 -33.17 37.06 -25.72
N TRP A 2 -32.32 36.05 -25.65
CA TRP A 2 -32.66 34.69 -26.03
C TRP A 2 -32.13 33.77 -24.94
N SER A 3 -33.04 33.36 -24.06
CA SER A 3 -32.84 32.28 -23.10
C SER A 3 -33.21 30.97 -23.79
N PHE A 4 -32.27 30.04 -23.85
CA PHE A 4 -32.48 28.64 -24.25
C PHE A 4 -31.92 27.81 -23.07
N PHE A 5 -32.73 27.49 -22.07
CA PHE A 5 -33.63 26.33 -21.98
C PHE A 5 -32.91 24.99 -22.19
N GLY A 6 -32.96 24.14 -21.16
CA GLY A 6 -32.78 22.69 -21.34
C GLY A 6 -31.65 22.07 -20.54
N GLY A 7 -31.76 22.10 -19.20
CA GLY A 7 -31.11 21.06 -18.40
C GLY A 7 -31.74 19.70 -18.71
N SER A 8 -30.91 18.72 -19.10
CA SER A 8 -31.21 17.29 -18.91
C SER A 8 -29.93 16.45 -19.02
N SER A 9 -29.63 15.72 -17.95
CA SER A 9 -28.84 14.48 -17.91
C SER A 9 -27.33 14.54 -18.23
N THR A 10 -26.53 15.05 -17.29
CA THR A 10 -25.06 14.85 -17.26
C THR A 10 -24.57 14.05 -16.04
N ASN A 11 -25.48 13.51 -15.23
CA ASN A 11 -25.10 12.90 -13.95
C ASN A 11 -24.43 11.50 -14.11
N GLY A 12 -24.69 10.79 -15.20
CA GLY A 12 -24.03 9.50 -15.51
C GLY A 12 -22.64 9.65 -16.12
N LYS A 13 -22.46 10.62 -17.03
CA LYS A 13 -21.17 10.86 -17.72
C LYS A 13 -20.07 11.30 -16.74
N ASN A 14 -20.41 12.04 -15.69
CA ASN A 14 -19.44 12.50 -14.70
C ASN A 14 -18.88 11.41 -13.78
N GLN A 15 -19.55 10.26 -13.65
CA GLN A 15 -19.07 9.12 -12.84
C GLN A 15 -18.17 8.17 -13.65
N GLU A 16 -18.33 8.13 -14.98
CA GLU A 16 -17.49 7.33 -15.88
C GLU A 16 -16.14 8.02 -16.16
N LEU A 17 -16.10 9.35 -16.15
CA LEU A 17 -14.88 10.14 -16.41
C LEU A 17 -13.69 9.79 -15.51
N PRO A 18 -13.82 9.68 -14.16
CA PRO A 18 -12.69 9.36 -13.30
C PRO A 18 -12.18 7.94 -13.50
N LYS A 19 -13.09 6.97 -13.67
CA LYS A 19 -12.72 5.56 -13.88
C LYS A 19 -12.01 5.37 -15.21
N LYS A 20 -12.52 6.00 -16.27
CA LYS A 20 -11.90 5.97 -17.59
C LYS A 20 -10.52 6.63 -17.56
N ALA A 21 -10.39 7.81 -16.94
CA ALA A 21 -9.11 8.50 -16.80
C ALA A 21 -8.08 7.66 -16.01
N ILE A 22 -8.49 6.98 -14.94
CA ILE A 22 -7.63 6.05 -14.18
C ILE A 22 -7.09 4.93 -15.07
N VAL A 23 -7.95 4.31 -15.89
CA VAL A 23 -7.55 3.23 -16.79
C VAL A 23 -6.57 3.75 -17.86
N GLU A 24 -6.91 4.85 -18.53
CA GLU A 24 -6.05 5.45 -19.57
C GLU A 24 -4.68 5.86 -19.01
N LEU A 25 -4.64 6.45 -17.80
CA LEU A 25 -3.38 6.79 -17.14
C LEU A 25 -2.54 5.55 -16.84
N ARG A 26 -3.14 4.47 -16.32
CA ARG A 26 -2.43 3.21 -16.03
C ARG A 26 -1.90 2.55 -17.29
N GLU A 27 -2.68 2.55 -18.37
CA GLU A 27 -2.24 2.06 -19.68
C GLU A 27 -1.06 2.87 -20.21
N HIS A 28 -1.13 4.20 -20.12
CA HIS A 28 -0.05 5.08 -20.55
C HIS A 28 1.22 4.86 -19.70
N ILE A 29 1.09 4.75 -18.37
CA ILE A 29 2.22 4.43 -17.48
C ILE A 29 2.84 3.08 -17.86
N ASN A 30 2.02 2.06 -18.14
CA ASN A 30 2.52 0.75 -18.59
C ASN A 30 3.33 0.86 -19.90
N LEU A 31 2.82 1.64 -20.87
CA LEU A 31 3.53 1.88 -22.13
C LEU A 31 4.87 2.60 -21.91
N LEU A 32 4.91 3.62 -21.05
CA LEU A 32 6.15 4.31 -20.72
C LEU A 32 7.15 3.38 -20.01
N ASN A 33 6.69 2.52 -19.10
CA ASN A 33 7.52 1.51 -18.45
C ASN A 33 8.09 0.49 -19.45
N LYS A 34 7.30 0.01 -20.41
CA LYS A 34 7.80 -0.85 -21.50
C LYS A 34 8.88 -0.14 -22.32
N LYS A 35 8.66 1.13 -22.66
CA LYS A 35 9.64 1.95 -23.38
C LYS A 35 10.90 2.19 -22.56
N GLN A 36 10.77 2.40 -21.26
CA GLN A 36 11.90 2.54 -20.32
C GLN A 36 12.74 1.26 -20.32
N SER A 37 12.12 0.09 -20.18
CA SER A 37 12.80 -1.22 -20.26
C SER A 37 13.55 -1.40 -21.58
N HIS A 38 12.91 -1.10 -22.71
CA HIS A 38 13.57 -1.16 -24.02
C HIS A 38 14.79 -0.23 -24.10
N LEU A 39 14.70 1.01 -23.60
CA LEU A 39 15.84 1.93 -23.57
C LEU A 39 16.96 1.47 -22.63
N GLN A 40 16.64 0.79 -21.52
CA GLN A 40 17.63 0.18 -20.64
C GLN A 40 18.40 -0.94 -21.35
N THR A 41 17.71 -1.81 -22.08
CA THR A 41 18.34 -2.84 -22.93
C THR A 41 19.25 -2.20 -23.98
N GLN A 42 18.76 -1.18 -24.69
CA GLN A 42 19.56 -0.45 -25.68
C GLN A 42 20.80 0.21 -25.08
N LEU A 43 20.71 0.73 -23.85
CA LEU A 43 21.85 1.31 -23.13
C LEU A 43 22.93 0.24 -22.86
N ILE A 44 22.54 -0.95 -22.40
CA ILE A 44 23.44 -2.09 -22.17
C ILE A 44 24.08 -2.52 -23.49
N THR A 45 23.31 -2.63 -24.57
CA THR A 45 23.82 -2.98 -25.90
C THR A 45 24.88 -1.97 -26.37
N GLN A 46 24.61 -0.67 -26.27
CA GLN A 46 25.57 0.36 -26.67
C GLN A 46 26.83 0.39 -25.79
N GLU A 47 26.70 0.03 -24.50
CA GLU A 47 27.85 -0.14 -23.62
C GLU A 47 28.73 -1.33 -24.04
N ASN A 48 28.11 -2.47 -24.34
CA ASN A 48 28.81 -3.66 -24.82
C ASN A 48 29.50 -3.42 -26.17
N GLU A 49 28.83 -2.75 -27.10
CA GLU A 49 29.42 -2.31 -28.38
C GLU A 49 30.62 -1.39 -28.16
N ALA A 50 30.51 -0.40 -27.26
CA ALA A 50 31.61 0.50 -26.95
C ALA A 50 32.83 -0.26 -26.41
N ARG A 51 32.62 -1.20 -25.47
CA ARG A 51 33.67 -2.07 -24.93
C ARG A 51 34.31 -2.94 -26.02
N ARG A 52 33.50 -3.50 -26.93
CA ARG A 52 33.96 -4.30 -28.08
C ARG A 52 34.79 -3.47 -29.05
N PHE A 53 34.36 -2.26 -29.42
CA PHE A 53 35.14 -1.41 -30.32
C PHE A 53 36.45 -0.93 -29.70
N LEU A 54 36.48 -0.72 -28.37
CA LEU A 54 37.71 -0.41 -27.65
C LEU A 54 38.69 -1.59 -27.66
N SER A 55 38.23 -2.83 -27.44
CA SER A 55 39.11 -4.01 -27.49
C SER A 55 39.68 -4.26 -28.89
N LEU A 56 38.95 -3.87 -29.94
CA LEU A 56 39.41 -3.89 -31.34
C LEU A 56 40.28 -2.67 -31.72
N GLY A 57 40.55 -1.76 -30.79
CA GLY A 57 41.36 -0.55 -31.04
C GLY A 57 40.64 0.57 -31.82
N ASN A 58 39.36 0.40 -32.14
CA ASN A 58 38.58 1.38 -32.91
C ASN A 58 37.91 2.42 -32.01
N LYS A 59 38.70 3.42 -31.58
CA LYS A 59 38.26 4.49 -30.67
C LYS A 59 37.11 5.35 -31.22
N THR A 60 37.04 5.54 -32.55
CA THR A 60 35.99 6.36 -33.17
C THR A 60 34.63 5.70 -33.05
N LEU A 61 34.52 4.41 -33.36
CA LEU A 61 33.27 3.67 -33.21
C LEU A 61 32.86 3.54 -31.75
N ALA A 62 33.80 3.28 -30.85
CA ALA A 62 33.53 3.27 -29.41
C ALA A 62 32.93 4.59 -28.91
N LYS A 63 33.51 5.73 -29.33
CA LYS A 63 33.00 7.05 -28.98
C LYS A 63 31.58 7.29 -29.51
N ASN A 64 31.25 6.77 -30.70
CA ASN A 64 29.91 6.87 -31.27
C ASN A 64 28.89 6.04 -30.47
N SER A 65 29.22 4.81 -30.07
CA SER A 65 28.36 4.00 -29.20
C SER A 65 28.14 4.65 -27.83
N LEU A 66 29.19 5.23 -27.22
CA LEU A 66 29.04 6.02 -25.99
C LEU A 66 28.15 7.25 -26.15
N LYS A 67 28.21 7.92 -27.32
CA LYS A 67 27.32 9.06 -27.61
C LYS A 67 25.86 8.61 -27.69
N LYS A 68 25.58 7.47 -28.33
CA LYS A 68 24.23 6.87 -28.36
C LYS A 68 23.76 6.47 -26.97
N LYS A 69 24.62 5.80 -26.19
CA LYS A 69 24.37 5.48 -24.77
C LYS A 69 23.94 6.73 -24.00
N LYS A 70 24.66 7.84 -24.15
CA LYS A 70 24.32 9.10 -23.45
C LYS A 70 22.99 9.70 -23.88
N ILE A 71 22.61 9.54 -25.16
CA ILE A 71 21.30 9.97 -25.65
C ILE A 71 20.19 9.14 -25.00
N TYR A 72 20.35 7.82 -24.91
CA TYR A 72 19.38 6.94 -24.25
C TYR A 72 19.26 7.22 -22.76
N GLU A 73 20.37 7.47 -22.04
CA GLU A 73 20.35 7.93 -20.64
C GLU A 73 19.49 9.18 -20.47
N ASN A 74 19.69 10.19 -21.34
CA ASN A 74 18.90 11.43 -21.27
C ASN A 74 17.43 11.21 -21.60
N GLN A 75 17.10 10.25 -22.48
CA GLN A 75 15.72 9.88 -22.78
C GLN A 75 15.07 9.17 -21.60
N LEU A 76 15.82 8.30 -20.92
CA LEU A 76 15.36 7.56 -19.75
C LEU A 76 15.03 8.52 -18.60
N THR A 77 15.91 9.48 -18.28
CA THR A 77 15.61 10.52 -17.28
C THR A 77 14.35 11.33 -17.59
N LYS A 78 14.07 11.60 -18.87
CA LYS A 78 12.84 12.29 -19.27
C LYS A 78 11.61 11.40 -19.10
N LEU A 79 11.73 10.11 -19.42
CA LEU A 79 10.68 9.12 -19.24
C LEU A 79 10.34 8.94 -17.76
N ASP A 80 11.34 8.87 -16.88
CA ASP A 80 11.14 8.78 -15.44
C ASP A 80 10.30 9.96 -14.94
N GLY A 81 10.67 11.18 -15.32
CA GLY A 81 9.87 12.37 -14.96
C GLY A 81 8.46 12.38 -15.53
N GLN A 82 8.23 11.79 -16.70
CA GLN A 82 6.89 11.61 -17.28
C GLN A 82 6.06 10.59 -16.48
N ILE A 83 6.67 9.45 -16.14
CA ILE A 83 6.04 8.41 -15.32
C ILE A 83 5.66 8.99 -13.95
N ASP A 84 6.59 9.64 -13.26
CA ASP A 84 6.35 10.28 -11.95
C ASP A 84 5.18 11.26 -12.00
N SER A 85 5.12 12.07 -13.07
CA SER A 85 4.04 13.06 -13.25
C SER A 85 2.68 12.38 -13.44
N LEU A 86 2.61 11.30 -14.23
CA LEU A 86 1.38 10.55 -14.46
C LEU A 86 0.95 9.78 -13.21
N GLU A 87 1.88 9.21 -12.45
CA GLU A 87 1.60 8.52 -11.18
C GLU A 87 1.04 9.49 -10.12
N GLN A 88 1.60 10.70 -10.02
CA GLN A 88 1.06 11.75 -9.15
C GLN A 88 -0.36 12.14 -9.56
N GLN A 89 -0.63 12.24 -10.87
CA GLN A 89 -1.97 12.54 -11.38
C GLN A 89 -2.95 11.40 -11.07
N LEU A 90 -2.53 10.15 -11.28
CA LEU A 90 -3.33 8.96 -10.96
C LEU A 90 -3.70 8.95 -9.47
N PHE A 91 -2.72 9.11 -8.58
CA PHE A 91 -2.93 9.20 -7.14
C PHE A 91 -3.91 10.33 -6.77
N SER A 92 -3.76 11.51 -7.38
CA SER A 92 -4.64 12.65 -7.13
C SER A 92 -6.09 12.37 -7.53
N ILE A 93 -6.31 11.69 -8.66
CA ILE A 93 -7.66 11.32 -9.13
C ILE A 93 -8.27 10.25 -8.21
N GLU A 94 -7.49 9.24 -7.80
CA GLU A 94 -7.94 8.20 -6.87
C GLU A 94 -8.32 8.79 -5.51
N SER A 95 -7.49 9.69 -4.96
CA SER A 95 -7.79 10.43 -3.73
C SER A 95 -9.05 11.30 -3.86
N ALA A 96 -9.18 12.04 -4.96
CA ALA A 96 -10.37 12.85 -5.21
C ALA A 96 -11.65 12.00 -5.30
N ASN A 97 -11.57 10.81 -5.88
CA ASN A 97 -12.70 9.89 -5.97
C ASN A 97 -13.10 9.35 -4.58
N LEU A 98 -12.12 8.98 -3.75
CA LEU A 98 -12.37 8.57 -2.36
C LEU A 98 -13.05 9.71 -1.57
N ASN A 99 -12.51 10.93 -1.65
CA ASN A 99 -13.07 12.10 -0.97
C ASN A 99 -14.51 12.39 -1.42
N LEU A 100 -14.79 12.24 -2.71
CA LEU A 100 -16.12 12.41 -3.27
C LEU A 100 -17.11 11.40 -2.68
N GLU A 101 -16.68 10.15 -2.50
CA GLU A 101 -17.52 9.11 -1.90
C GLU A 101 -17.76 9.35 -0.41
N THR A 102 -16.74 9.77 0.35
CA THR A 102 -16.89 10.20 1.74
C THR A 102 -17.91 11.34 1.86
N LEU A 103 -17.81 12.36 0.99
CA LEU A 103 -18.76 13.46 0.97
C LEU A 103 -20.19 13.00 0.65
N ARG A 104 -20.37 12.01 -0.23
CA ARG A 104 -21.70 11.43 -0.51
C ARG A 104 -22.27 10.72 0.72
N ALA A 105 -21.46 9.91 1.41
CA ALA A 105 -21.87 9.25 2.65
C ALA A 105 -22.25 10.26 3.74
N MET A 106 -21.43 11.31 3.92
CA MET A 106 -21.74 12.40 4.86
C MET A 106 -23.05 13.11 4.51
N LYS A 107 -23.29 13.39 3.22
CA LYS A 107 -24.53 14.01 2.76
C LYS A 107 -25.75 13.12 3.02
N GLN A 108 -25.61 11.81 2.83
CA GLN A 108 -26.67 10.86 3.14
C GLN A 108 -26.95 10.78 4.65
N GLY A 109 -25.90 10.72 5.48
CA GLY A 109 -26.02 10.77 6.94
C GLY A 109 -26.69 12.06 7.40
N SER A 110 -26.27 13.22 6.89
CA SER A 110 -26.91 14.51 7.18
C SER A 110 -28.38 14.53 6.80
N LYS A 111 -28.76 13.94 5.65
CA LYS A 111 -30.16 13.83 5.22
C LYS A 111 -30.97 12.93 6.16
N ALA A 112 -30.40 11.80 6.60
CA ALA A 112 -31.03 10.90 7.57
C ALA A 112 -31.23 11.59 8.93
N MET A 113 -30.19 12.27 9.45
CA MET A 113 -30.28 13.07 10.68
C MET A 113 -31.35 14.16 10.57
N LYS A 114 -31.40 14.87 9.43
CA LYS A 114 -32.45 15.87 9.19
C LYS A 114 -33.84 15.23 9.21
N ALA A 115 -34.02 14.06 8.60
CA ALA A 115 -35.31 13.37 8.61
C ALA A 115 -35.73 12.93 10.02
N ILE A 116 -34.80 12.40 10.82
CA ILE A 116 -35.02 12.05 12.24
C ILE A 116 -35.49 13.30 13.02
N HIS A 117 -34.76 14.42 12.87
CA HIS A 117 -35.10 15.66 13.57
C HIS A 117 -36.35 16.36 13.02
N THR A 118 -36.70 16.20 11.74
CA THR A 118 -37.92 16.78 11.17
C THR A 118 -39.18 16.09 11.69
N GLY A 119 -39.06 14.83 12.15
CA GLY A 119 -40.14 14.11 12.84
C GLY A 119 -40.23 14.40 14.35
N MET A 120 -39.18 14.98 14.94
CA MET A 120 -39.22 15.57 16.29
C MET A 120 -39.75 16.99 16.18
N ASP A 121 -41.06 17.12 16.31
CA ASP A 121 -41.70 18.43 16.45
C ASP A 121 -41.18 19.08 17.74
N ILE A 122 -40.75 20.35 17.69
CA ILE A 122 -40.22 21.02 18.88
C ILE A 122 -41.28 21.08 19.99
N ASP A 123 -42.54 21.17 19.58
CA ASP A 123 -43.71 21.14 20.47
C ASP A 123 -43.86 19.78 21.18
N LYS A 124 -43.50 18.67 20.52
CA LYS A 124 -43.50 17.33 21.15
C LYS A 124 -42.30 17.11 22.06
N VAL A 125 -41.18 17.78 21.78
CA VAL A 125 -40.00 17.75 22.66
C VAL A 125 -40.30 18.53 23.94
N ASP A 126 -40.97 19.68 23.85
CA ASP A 126 -41.42 20.43 25.03
C ASP A 126 -42.45 19.62 25.85
N GLU A 127 -43.44 18.99 25.20
CA GLU A 127 -44.42 18.09 25.86
C GLU A 127 -43.73 16.91 26.56
N THR A 128 -42.76 16.24 25.91
CA THR A 128 -42.01 15.16 26.55
C THR A 128 -41.07 15.64 27.66
N MET A 129 -40.52 16.85 27.57
CA MET A 129 -39.71 17.42 28.66
C MET A 129 -40.56 17.81 29.87
N ASP A 130 -41.79 18.25 29.66
CA ASP A 130 -42.75 18.49 30.73
C ASP A 130 -43.22 17.18 31.37
N ASP A 131 -43.52 16.14 30.58
CA ASP A 131 -43.80 14.79 31.09
C ASP A 131 -42.61 14.24 31.89
N ILE A 132 -41.37 14.43 31.42
CA ILE A 132 -40.16 14.02 32.16
C ILE A 132 -40.03 14.78 33.47
N ARG A 133 -40.28 16.09 33.50
CA ARG A 133 -40.27 16.86 34.75
C ARG A 133 -41.31 16.35 35.73
N GLU A 134 -42.52 16.09 35.26
CA GLU A 134 -43.59 15.51 36.09
C GLU A 134 -43.22 14.12 36.61
N GLN A 135 -42.59 13.28 35.79
CA GLN A 135 -42.10 11.95 36.21
C GLN A 135 -40.89 12.02 37.14
N VAL A 136 -40.01 13.01 36.99
CA VAL A 136 -38.87 13.24 37.91
C VAL A 136 -39.39 13.75 39.24
N GLU A 137 -40.33 14.70 39.26
CA GLU A 137 -40.99 15.17 40.49
C GLU A 137 -41.75 14.03 41.18
N LEU A 138 -42.48 13.20 40.43
CA LEU A 138 -43.12 11.99 40.96
C LEU A 138 -42.09 10.98 41.48
N GLY A 139 -40.97 10.82 40.78
CA GLY A 139 -39.87 9.96 41.19
C GLY A 139 -39.20 10.44 42.47
N GLU A 140 -39.03 11.75 42.63
CA GLU A 140 -38.56 12.37 43.87
C GLU A 140 -39.59 12.24 45.00
N GLU A 141 -40.89 12.40 44.72
CA GLU A 141 -41.96 12.20 45.71
C GLU A 141 -42.07 10.73 46.15
N ILE A 142 -41.90 9.78 45.22
CA ILE A 142 -41.83 8.34 45.50
C ILE A 142 -40.54 8.02 46.26
N SER A 143 -39.42 8.58 45.84
CA SER A 143 -38.14 8.43 46.53
C SER A 143 -38.23 8.96 47.95
N ASP A 144 -38.81 10.14 48.18
CA ASP A 144 -39.08 10.70 49.51
C ASP A 144 -40.12 9.88 50.31
N ALA A 145 -41.12 9.29 49.64
CA ALA A 145 -42.12 8.44 50.29
C ALA A 145 -41.57 7.05 50.67
N ILE A 146 -40.63 6.51 49.91
CA ILE A 146 -39.95 5.22 50.15
C ILE A 146 -38.74 5.40 51.09
N SER A 147 -38.01 6.51 50.96
CA SER A 147 -36.87 6.87 51.81
C SER A 147 -37.28 7.46 53.16
N ARG A 148 -38.59 7.72 53.38
CA ARG A 148 -39.16 7.73 54.72
C ARG A 148 -38.84 6.38 55.38
N PRO A 149 -37.92 6.31 56.35
CA PRO A 149 -37.34 5.04 56.72
C PRO A 149 -38.37 4.24 57.51
N MET A 150 -38.85 3.14 56.94
CA MET A 150 -39.35 2.03 57.75
C MET A 150 -38.21 1.10 58.19
N TYR A 151 -37.07 1.10 57.49
CA TYR A 151 -35.86 0.37 57.89
C TYR A 151 -34.61 1.09 57.37
N SER A 152 -34.07 2.02 58.18
CA SER A 152 -32.71 2.53 57.99
C SER A 152 -31.74 1.46 58.54
N GLY A 153 -31.02 0.77 57.65
CA GLY A 153 -29.89 -0.08 58.05
C GLY A 153 -29.76 -1.46 57.39
N MET A 154 -30.02 -1.64 56.08
CA MET A 154 -29.87 -2.97 55.45
C MET A 154 -29.09 -3.02 54.14
N ASN A 155 -28.26 -2.01 53.87
CA ASN A 155 -27.30 -2.05 52.76
C ASN A 155 -25.97 -1.40 53.18
N GLU A 156 -25.40 -1.86 54.29
CA GLU A 156 -23.96 -1.73 54.49
C GLU A 156 -23.30 -2.68 53.50
N VAL A 157 -22.63 -2.10 52.50
CA VAL A 157 -21.78 -2.84 51.57
C VAL A 157 -20.52 -3.23 52.35
N ASP A 158 -20.13 -4.49 52.27
CA ASP A 158 -18.90 -4.96 52.91
C ASP A 158 -17.71 -4.48 52.07
N GLU A 159 -17.04 -3.42 52.54
CA GLU A 159 -15.90 -2.81 51.83
C GLU A 159 -14.74 -3.81 51.65
N ASP A 160 -14.64 -4.82 52.52
CA ASP A 160 -13.59 -5.85 52.47
C ASP A 160 -13.75 -6.79 51.26
N GLU A 161 -14.99 -7.13 50.87
CA GLU A 161 -15.27 -7.95 49.67
C GLU A 161 -14.92 -7.19 48.39
N LEU A 162 -15.12 -5.87 48.40
CA LEU A 162 -14.83 -5.00 47.26
C LEU A 162 -13.32 -4.79 47.06
N ASP A 163 -12.57 -4.70 48.17
CA ASP A 163 -11.11 -4.58 48.15
C ASP A 163 -10.45 -5.88 47.66
N GLU A 164 -10.97 -7.06 48.04
CA GLU A 164 -10.49 -8.34 47.49
C GLU A 164 -10.72 -8.46 45.98
N GLU A 165 -11.88 -8.03 45.47
CA GLU A 165 -12.18 -8.01 44.03
C GLU A 165 -11.22 -7.07 43.28
N LEU A 166 -10.90 -5.92 43.88
CA LEU A 166 -9.97 -4.94 43.31
C LEU A 166 -8.54 -5.49 43.24
N ASP A 167 -8.08 -6.18 44.28
CA ASP A 167 -6.75 -6.79 44.33
C ASP A 167 -6.59 -7.91 43.30
N MET A 168 -7.64 -8.70 43.06
CA MET A 168 -7.64 -9.71 42.00
C MET A 168 -7.46 -9.10 40.60
N LEU A 169 -8.13 -7.99 40.31
CA LEU A 169 -8.01 -7.28 39.03
C LEU A 169 -6.59 -6.75 38.80
N ALA A 170 -5.93 -6.23 39.84
CA ALA A 170 -4.56 -5.72 39.75
C ALA A 170 -3.52 -6.82 39.45
N GLN A 171 -3.74 -8.03 39.95
CA GLN A 171 -2.86 -9.18 39.67
C GLN A 171 -2.99 -9.70 38.24
N GLU A 172 -4.19 -9.64 37.66
CA GLU A 172 -4.41 -10.06 36.28
C GLU A 172 -3.69 -9.14 35.28
N GLU A 173 -3.66 -7.82 35.53
CA GLU A 173 -2.93 -6.84 34.70
C GLU A 173 -1.41 -7.04 34.77
N THR A 174 -0.88 -7.38 35.94
CA THR A 174 0.56 -7.60 36.13
C THR A 174 1.05 -8.91 35.53
N ALA A 175 0.24 -9.96 35.53
CA ALA A 175 0.57 -11.23 34.88
C ALA A 175 0.68 -11.12 33.34
N GLN A 176 -0.20 -10.34 32.70
CA GLN A 176 -0.17 -10.12 31.24
C GLN A 176 1.09 -9.36 30.77
N ASN A 177 1.70 -8.56 31.65
CA ASN A 177 2.92 -7.82 31.34
C ASN A 177 4.21 -8.66 31.41
N ILE A 178 4.20 -9.80 32.12
CA ILE A 178 5.38 -10.67 32.31
C ILE A 178 5.52 -11.71 31.17
N GLU A 179 4.44 -12.03 30.45
CA GLU A 179 4.44 -13.04 29.37
C GLU A 179 5.11 -12.55 28.06
N ASN A 180 5.44 -11.26 27.95
CA ASN A 180 5.96 -10.62 26.72
C ASN A 180 7.49 -10.42 26.64
N ILE A 181 8.30 -11.14 27.44
CA ILE A 181 9.78 -11.11 27.32
C ILE A 181 10.25 -12.29 26.44
N PRO A 182 10.76 -12.10 25.20
CA PRO A 182 11.20 -13.21 24.35
C PRO A 182 12.57 -13.73 24.78
N ASN A 183 12.63 -14.98 25.22
CA ASN A 183 13.85 -15.69 25.61
C ASN A 183 14.37 -16.52 24.42
N GLU A 184 15.52 -16.13 23.84
CA GLU A 184 16.20 -16.83 22.74
C GLU A 184 16.61 -18.26 23.16
N ARG A 185 16.09 -19.28 22.45
CA ARG A 185 16.51 -20.69 22.62
C ARG A 185 17.54 -21.07 21.55
N VAL A 186 18.79 -21.26 21.95
CA VAL A 186 19.82 -21.92 21.14
C VAL A 186 19.75 -23.43 21.37
N SER A 187 19.59 -24.19 20.29
CA SER A 187 19.75 -25.64 20.29
C SER A 187 20.55 -26.06 19.06
N GLN A 188 21.75 -26.61 19.26
CA GLN A 188 22.28 -27.83 18.61
C GLN A 188 23.80 -28.05 18.86
N ILE A 189 24.06 -29.13 19.61
CA ILE A 189 25.22 -30.04 19.76
C ILE A 189 26.43 -29.91 18.80
N PRO A 190 27.67 -30.18 19.28
CA PRO A 190 28.42 -31.31 18.71
C PRO A 190 29.24 -32.17 19.70
N SER A 191 29.48 -33.39 19.23
CA SER A 191 30.11 -34.59 19.81
C SER A 191 31.54 -34.43 20.34
N GLU A 192 31.89 -35.18 21.38
CA GLU A 192 33.26 -35.30 21.92
C GLU A 192 33.58 -36.77 22.24
N ARG A 193 34.56 -37.38 21.53
CA ARG A 193 35.77 -38.04 22.11
C ARG A 193 36.58 -38.95 21.15
N VAL A 194 37.84 -38.49 20.96
CA VAL A 194 39.19 -39.13 20.93
C VAL A 194 39.62 -40.32 20.05
N SER A 195 40.86 -40.12 19.53
CA SER A 195 42.00 -41.02 19.27
C SER A 195 42.38 -41.10 17.78
N GLU A 196 43.61 -40.96 17.28
CA GLU A 196 44.99 -40.79 17.79
C GLU A 196 45.88 -40.25 16.62
N LEU A 197 47.05 -39.70 16.98
CA LEU A 197 48.12 -39.02 16.19
C LEU A 197 48.85 -39.91 15.13
N PRO A 198 49.99 -39.50 14.51
CA PRO A 198 50.30 -38.38 13.59
C PRO A 198 51.15 -38.83 12.35
N ASN A 199 51.72 -37.85 11.62
CA ASN A 199 53.05 -37.83 10.93
C ASN A 199 53.16 -37.68 9.39
N VAL A 200 53.44 -36.42 8.99
CA VAL A 200 54.51 -35.85 8.10
C VAL A 200 54.70 -36.33 6.62
N PRO A 201 55.42 -35.56 5.74
CA PRO A 201 54.91 -35.01 4.47
C PRO A 201 55.78 -35.40 3.24
N ILE A 202 55.76 -34.57 2.16
CA ILE A 202 56.65 -34.58 0.95
C ILE A 202 55.99 -35.33 -0.22
N ASP A 203 55.89 -34.90 -1.50
CA ASP A 203 56.67 -34.08 -2.44
C ASP A 203 55.69 -33.59 -3.56
N LYS A 204 55.76 -32.34 -4.06
CA LYS A 204 56.37 -31.90 -5.33
C LYS A 204 55.89 -32.56 -6.65
N ILE A 205 55.60 -31.65 -7.61
CA ILE A 205 55.96 -31.64 -9.06
C ILE A 205 54.86 -31.86 -10.12
N GLN A 206 54.61 -30.74 -10.84
CA GLN A 206 54.50 -30.50 -12.29
C GLN A 206 53.23 -30.84 -13.11
N ASP A 207 52.77 -29.76 -13.77
CA ASP A 207 52.49 -29.58 -15.20
C ASP A 207 51.87 -30.74 -16.00
N ASN A 208 50.69 -30.48 -16.59
CA ASN A 208 50.66 -30.37 -18.04
C ASN A 208 49.48 -29.58 -18.63
N THR A 209 49.83 -28.89 -19.70
CA THR A 209 49.05 -28.14 -20.68
C THR A 209 47.93 -28.93 -21.39
N SER A 210 46.86 -28.22 -21.79
CA SER A 210 46.37 -28.10 -23.19
C SER A 210 44.85 -28.11 -23.39
N LYS A 211 44.35 -27.00 -23.98
CA LYS A 211 43.36 -26.90 -25.08
C LYS A 211 41.89 -27.28 -24.81
N GLN A 212 41.03 -26.25 -24.77
CA GLN A 212 40.09 -25.86 -25.85
C GLN A 212 38.96 -26.86 -26.12
N ASN A 213 37.74 -26.48 -25.75
CA ASN A 213 36.65 -26.45 -26.72
C ASN A 213 35.53 -25.49 -26.28
N ASN A 214 35.34 -24.45 -27.09
CA ASN A 214 34.20 -23.54 -27.05
C ASN A 214 33.00 -24.24 -27.74
N GLN A 215 31.83 -24.21 -27.11
CA GLN A 215 30.54 -24.22 -27.82
C GLN A 215 29.88 -22.86 -27.57
N PRO A 216 29.37 -22.17 -28.62
CA PRO A 216 28.58 -20.97 -28.44
C PRO A 216 27.15 -21.37 -28.07
N ALA A 217 26.65 -20.82 -26.96
CA ALA A 217 25.23 -20.80 -26.68
C ALA A 217 24.57 -19.78 -27.62
N SER A 218 23.73 -20.26 -28.54
CA SER A 218 22.81 -19.46 -29.33
C SER A 218 21.68 -18.99 -28.42
N VAL A 219 21.67 -17.70 -28.10
CA VAL A 219 20.58 -17.03 -27.39
C VAL A 219 20.26 -15.78 -28.20
N THR A 220 18.99 -15.73 -28.65
CA THR A 220 18.16 -14.55 -28.93
C THR A 220 18.52 -13.68 -30.14
N GLU A 221 18.02 -14.08 -31.31
CA GLU A 221 17.47 -13.13 -32.30
C GLU A 221 15.92 -13.20 -32.29
N ASP A 222 15.35 -14.37 -31.98
CA ASP A 222 13.89 -14.58 -32.01
C ASP A 222 13.12 -13.85 -30.88
N GLU A 223 13.70 -13.67 -29.69
CA GLU A 223 13.01 -12.98 -28.57
C GLU A 223 12.98 -11.45 -28.75
N GLU A 224 14.02 -10.85 -29.35
CA GLU A 224 14.06 -9.40 -29.59
C GLU A 224 13.02 -8.95 -30.64
N ASP A 225 12.74 -9.81 -31.62
CA ASP A 225 11.74 -9.59 -32.67
C ASP A 225 10.30 -9.70 -32.14
N GLU A 226 10.04 -10.58 -31.17
CA GLU A 226 8.72 -10.76 -30.55
C GLU A 226 8.30 -9.54 -29.73
N ASP A 227 9.21 -9.00 -28.92
CA ASP A 227 8.98 -7.81 -28.10
C ASP A 227 8.73 -6.56 -28.95
N GLU A 228 9.48 -6.39 -30.04
CA GLU A 228 9.29 -5.27 -30.97
C GLU A 228 7.94 -5.35 -31.70
N ARG A 229 7.52 -6.58 -32.04
CA ARG A 229 6.22 -6.82 -32.69
C ARG A 229 5.06 -6.54 -31.74
N ALA A 230 5.15 -6.99 -30.49
CA ALA A 230 4.14 -6.74 -29.47
C ALA A 230 3.98 -5.23 -29.19
N LEU A 231 5.08 -4.47 -29.22
CA LEU A 231 5.03 -3.02 -29.03
C LEU A 231 4.35 -2.29 -30.21
N ARG A 232 4.60 -2.72 -31.45
CA ARG A 232 3.96 -2.14 -32.65
C ARG A 232 2.47 -2.47 -32.75
N GLU A 233 2.09 -3.69 -32.41
CA GLU A 233 0.68 -4.12 -32.45
C GLU A 233 -0.15 -3.36 -31.42
N LEU A 234 0.39 -3.18 -30.22
CA LEU A 234 -0.27 -2.42 -29.16
C LEU A 234 -0.36 -0.92 -29.46
N GLN A 235 0.63 -0.35 -30.17
CA GLN A 235 0.56 1.02 -30.68
C GLN A 235 -0.51 1.18 -31.77
N ALA A 236 -0.68 0.18 -32.64
CA ALA A 236 -1.69 0.20 -33.70
C ALA A 236 -3.13 0.04 -33.16
N GLU A 237 -3.31 -0.76 -32.11
CA GLU A 237 -4.62 -0.97 -31.47
C GLU A 237 -5.14 0.28 -30.75
N MET A 238 -4.24 1.13 -30.25
CA MET A 238 -4.59 2.37 -29.54
C MET A 238 -4.80 3.60 -30.45
N GLY A 239 -4.67 3.46 -31.77
CA GLY A 239 -5.04 4.51 -32.73
C GLY A 239 -4.23 5.81 -32.63
N LEU A 240 -2.93 5.73 -32.34
CA LEU A 240 -1.97 6.84 -32.48
C LEU A 240 -1.33 6.88 -33.86
#